data_AF-A0A537D3L3-F1
#
_entry.id   AF-A0A537D3L3-F1
#
_cell.length_a   1.000
_cell.length_b   1.000
_cell.length_c   1.000
_cell.angle_alpha   90.00
_cell.angle_beta   90.00
_cell.angle_gamma   90.00
#
_symmetry.space_group_name_H-M   'P 1'
#
loop_
_entity.id
_entity.type
_entity.pdbx_description
1 polymer ?
#
loop_
_entity_poly.entity_id
_entity_poly.type
_entity_poly.pdbx_seq_one_letter_code
_entity_poly.pdbx_strand_id
1 'polypeptide(L)' 'MHEFWPDDVSLLDPQVADAARIHGPRQITDHYLLALAVWHGGQFVTFDSSVSLDAIRGAGKKHLGNL' A
#
# COMPACT_ATOMS: atom_id res chain seq x y z
N MET A 1 11.58 16.12 9.24
CA MET A 1 12.58 15.02 9.19
C MET A 1 12.12 14.08 8.08
N HIS A 2 13.01 13.68 7.18
CA HIS A 2 12.69 12.73 6.11
C HIS A 2 13.36 11.41 6.46
N GLU A 3 12.59 10.33 6.43
CA GLU A 3 13.05 8.97 6.69
C GLU A 3 12.88 8.14 5.42
N PHE A 4 13.85 7.28 5.14
CA PHE A 4 13.77 6.33 4.04
C PHE A 4 13.39 4.97 4.61
N TRP A 5 12.33 4.37 4.08
CA TRP A 5 11.92 3.02 4.47
C TRP A 5 12.58 1.98 3.55
N PRO A 6 13.15 0.90 4.12
CA PRO A 6 13.69 -0.19 3.32
C PRO A 6 12.57 -0.95 2.59
N ASP A 7 12.95 -1.77 1.61
CA ASP A 7 12.06 -2.78 1.03
C ASP A 7 11.92 -3.94 2.02
N ASP A 8 11.01 -3.80 2.99
CA ASP A 8 10.79 -4.74 4.09
C ASP A 8 9.37 -5.31 4.15
N VAL A 9 8.58 -5.13 3.09
CA VAL A 9 7.23 -5.69 2.94
C VAL A 9 7.12 -6.57 1.69
N SER A 10 6.37 -7.67 1.79
CA SER A 10 6.14 -8.57 0.66
C SER A 10 4.65 -8.69 0.35
N LEU A 11 4.25 -8.38 -0.88
CA LEU A 11 2.87 -8.60 -1.35
C LEU A 11 2.51 -10.09 -1.52
N LEU A 12 3.49 -10.99 -1.39
CA LEU A 12 3.26 -12.43 -1.38
C LEU A 12 2.95 -12.96 0.04
N ASP A 13 3.17 -12.14 1.07
CA ASP A 13 2.78 -12.49 2.42
C ASP A 13 1.25 -12.27 2.59
N PRO A 14 0.46 -13.33 2.87
CA PRO A 14 -0.98 -13.21 3.05
C PRO A 14 -1.38 -12.36 4.27
N GLN A 15 -0.45 -12.12 5.21
CA GLN A 15 -0.64 -11.18 6.33
C GLN A 15 -0.50 -9.72 5.93
N VAL A 16 0.16 -9.43 4.79
CA VAL A 16 0.35 -8.09 4.25
C VAL A 16 -0.67 -7.78 3.17
N ALA A 17 -0.89 -8.70 2.24
CA ALA A 17 -1.74 -8.47 1.08
C ALA A 17 -2.67 -9.65 0.75
N ASP A 18 -3.83 -9.31 0.20
CA ASP A 18 -4.73 -10.25 -0.45
C ASP A 18 -4.44 -10.26 -1.96
N ALA A 19 -3.52 -11.12 -2.39
CA ALA A 19 -3.08 -11.18 -3.79
C ALA A 19 -4.23 -11.44 -4.78
N ALA A 20 -5.35 -12.05 -4.34
CA ALA A 20 -6.53 -12.27 -5.17
C ALA A 20 -7.26 -10.96 -5.55
N ARG A 21 -6.99 -9.86 -4.84
CA ARG A 21 -7.56 -8.53 -5.08
C ARG A 21 -6.64 -7.61 -5.89
N ILE A 22 -5.46 -8.09 -6.28
CA ILE A 22 -4.53 -7.38 -7.16
C ILE A 22 -4.74 -7.91 -8.58
N HIS A 23 -5.50 -7.16 -9.38
CA HIS A 23 -6.02 -7.60 -10.67
C HIS A 23 -5.10 -7.31 -11.86
N GLY A 24 -4.01 -6.57 -11.66
CA GLY A 24 -3.06 -6.36 -12.76
C GLY A 24 -1.75 -5.67 -12.37
N PRO A 25 -0.77 -5.67 -13.29
CA PRO A 25 0.57 -5.16 -13.03
C PRO A 25 0.62 -3.69 -12.61
N ARG A 26 -0.30 -2.87 -13.13
CA ARG A 26 -0.39 -1.44 -12.80
C ARG A 26 -0.68 -1.20 -11.32
N GLN A 27 -1.38 -2.13 -10.66
CA GLN A 27 -1.75 -2.02 -9.25
C GLN A 27 -0.60 -2.41 -8.31
N ILE A 28 0.39 -3.16 -8.76
CA ILE A 28 1.44 -3.73 -7.90
C ILE A 28 2.20 -2.63 -7.16
N THR A 29 2.64 -1.58 -7.87
CA THR A 29 3.42 -0.49 -7.28
C THR A 29 2.60 0.28 -6.23
N ASP A 30 1.36 0.65 -6.54
CA ASP A 30 0.53 1.42 -5.61
C ASP A 30 0.18 0.61 -4.35
N HIS A 31 -0.13 -0.68 -4.52
CA HIS A 31 -0.39 -1.55 -3.39
C HIS A 31 0.86 -1.83 -2.55
N TYR A 32 2.03 -1.95 -3.19
CA TYR A 32 3.30 -2.04 -2.48
C TYR A 32 3.57 -0.78 -1.64
N LEU A 33 3.40 0.42 -2.21
CA LEU A 33 3.61 1.68 -1.49
C LEU A 33 2.57 1.88 -0.37
N LEU A 34 1.33 1.48 -0.61
CA LEU A 34 0.30 1.45 0.44
C LEU A 34 0.66 0.47 1.56
N ALA A 35 1.15 -0.73 1.23
CA ALA A 35 1.59 -1.73 2.21
C ALA A 35 2.74 -1.19 3.07
N LEU A 36 3.71 -0.54 2.45
CA LEU A 36 4.83 0.10 3.14
C LEU A 36 4.34 1.20 4.09
N ALA A 37 3.39 2.03 3.65
CA ALA A 37 2.78 3.05 4.50
C ALA A 37 2.02 2.44 5.69
N VAL A 38 1.28 1.35 5.50
CA VAL A 38 0.60 0.65 6.60
C VAL A 38 1.60 0.06 7.59
N TRP A 39 2.65 -0.60 7.09
CA TRP A 39 3.68 -1.26 7.90
C TRP A 39 4.43 -0.27 8.80
N HIS A 40 4.83 0.88 8.25
CA HIS A 40 5.52 1.95 8.99
C HIS A 40 4.57 2.94 9.66
N GLY A 41 3.25 2.71 9.60
CA GLY A 41 2.23 3.56 10.25
C GLY A 41 2.08 4.97 9.64
N GLY A 42 2.51 5.17 8.40
CA GLY A 42 2.42 6.43 7.66
C GLY A 42 1.26 6.50 6.67
N GLN A 43 1.39 7.40 5.68
CA GLN A 43 0.37 7.65 4.67
C GLN A 43 0.97 7.63 3.27
N PHE A 44 0.42 6.80 2.38
CA PHE A 44 0.72 6.84 0.96
C PHE A 44 -0.09 7.97 0.31
N VAL A 45 0.60 8.92 -0.30
CA VAL A 45 0.00 10.08 -0.95
C VAL A 45 0.23 9.97 -2.46
N THR A 46 -0.84 10.01 -3.24
CA THR A 46 -0.82 9.83 -4.69
C THR A 46 -1.76 10.83 -5.37
N PHE A 47 -1.66 10.98 -6.70
CA PHE A 47 -2.68 11.67 -7.52
C PHE A 47 -3.71 10.69 -8.10
N ASP A 48 -3.49 9.39 -7.92
CA ASP A 48 -4.38 8.35 -8.41
C ASP A 48 -5.50 8.05 -7.40
N SER A 49 -6.72 8.44 -7.74
CA SER A 49 -7.92 8.20 -6.93
C SER A 49 -8.46 6.76 -7.05
N SER A 50 -7.89 5.93 -7.91
CA SER A 50 -8.32 4.55 -8.15
C SER A 50 -7.65 3.51 -7.24
N VAL A 51 -6.68 3.92 -6.41
CA VAL A 51 -5.99 3.03 -5.47
C VAL A 51 -6.98 2.49 -4.43
N SER A 52 -7.13 1.16 -4.41
CA SER A 52 -8.03 0.48 -3.46
C SER A 52 -7.29 0.12 -2.18
N LEU A 53 -7.99 0.23 -1.04
CA LEU A 53 -7.50 -0.22 0.26
C LEU A 53 -7.66 -1.73 0.47
N ASP A 54 -8.57 -2.37 -0.28
CA ASP A 54 -9.09 -3.69 0.05
C ASP A 54 -8.07 -4.82 -0.10
N ALA A 55 -7.02 -4.61 -0.90
CA ALA A 55 -5.99 -5.62 -1.14
C ALA A 55 -4.88 -5.59 -0.09
N ILE A 56 -4.78 -4.55 0.76
CA ILE A 56 -3.75 -4.45 1.80
C ILE A 56 -4.35 -4.65 3.19
N ARG A 57 -3.80 -5.59 3.95
CA ARG A 57 -4.24 -5.90 5.31
C ARG A 57 -3.90 -4.72 6.23
N GLY A 58 -4.86 -4.30 7.05
CA GLY A 58 -4.68 -3.16 7.97
C GLY A 58 -4.78 -1.78 7.29
N ALA A 59 -4.94 -1.72 5.96
CA ALA A 59 -5.13 -0.47 5.26
C ALA A 59 -6.46 0.20 5.64
N GLY A 60 -6.45 1.52 5.67
CA GLY A 60 -7.56 2.34 6.12
C GLY A 60 -7.39 3.77 5.62
N LYS A 61 -8.43 4.61 5.77
CA LYS A 61 -8.44 5.97 5.22
C LYS A 61 -7.25 6.83 5.66
N LYS A 62 -6.71 6.60 6.87
CA LYS A 62 -5.53 7.33 7.36
C LYS A 62 -4.24 7.02 6.59
N HIS A 63 -4.18 5.88 5.90
CA HIS A 63 -3.01 5.39 5.18
C HIS A 63 -3.00 5.79 3.71
N LEU A 64 -4.09 6.36 3.17
CA LEU A 64 -4.18 6.80 1.78
C LEU A 64 -4.63 8.26 1.72
N GLY A 65 -3.85 9.09 1.04
CA GLY A 65 -4.16 10.48 0.74
C GLY A 65 -4.14 10.74 -0.76
N ASN A 66 -5.01 11.64 -1.22
CA ASN A 66 -4.97 12.14 -2.60
C ASN A 66 -4.55 13.62 -2.57
N LEU A 67 -3.71 14.03 -3.52
CA LEU A 67 -3.31 15.43 -3.71
C LEU A 67 -4.18 16.16 -4.73
#